data_AF-A0A349E776-F1
#
_entry.id   AF-A0A349E776-F1
#
_cell.length_a   1.000
_cell.length_b   1.000
_cell.length_c   1.000
_cell.angle_alpha   90.00
_cell.angle_beta   90.00
_cell.angle_gamma   90.00
#
_symmetry.space_group_name_H-M   'P 1'
#
loop_
_entity.id
_entity.type
_entity.pdbx_description
1 polymer ?
#
loop_
_entity_poly.entity_id
_entity_poly.type
_entity_poly.pdbx_seq_one_letter_code
_entity_poly.pdbx_strand_id
1 'polypeptide(L)'
;ENVTASDTRFDATVVWMAETPLLPGKVFDFKLGSKTVSGSLNTIHSRIDVNTLEKHPAPGLESNEIGLTEINLDETVCFDSYKDNRATGSFIILDRLSNVTVGAGMIDCVQQPRRTRSESSNIIVTKEERAARYGQKPATIMFVGVSGSGKSTLAHGLERRLFDRGRVSTVLDGKTMRLGISKDLAHDAEGRAENLRRSAHIARFLNDSGVICCASFVAPNADSREHAIRVIGKDNCYIIYLNPPMEVCIQRDPSGLYAAAEGTESSNIP
;
A
#
# COMPACT_ATOMS: atom_id res chain seq x y z
N GLU A 1 -17.39 14.91 30.29
CA GLU A 1 -18.31 13.92 29.71
C GLU A 1 -17.47 12.85 29.05
N ASN A 2 -17.70 11.58 29.37
CA ASN A 2 -16.89 10.48 28.86
C ASN A 2 -17.40 10.14 27.46
N VAL A 3 -16.76 10.67 26.42
CA VAL A 3 -17.16 10.43 25.03
C VAL A 3 -16.52 9.12 24.58
N THR A 4 -17.34 8.10 24.34
CA THR A 4 -16.90 6.81 23.81
C THR A 4 -16.15 7.01 22.49
N ALA A 5 -14.94 6.47 22.41
CA ALA A 5 -14.14 6.54 21.20
C ALA A 5 -14.67 5.54 20.16
N SER A 6 -14.61 5.89 18.88
CA SER A 6 -14.92 4.98 17.78
C SER A 6 -13.80 5.05 16.76
N ASP A 7 -13.13 3.92 16.54
CA ASP A 7 -12.02 3.80 15.61
C ASP A 7 -11.86 2.32 15.19
N THR A 8 -11.05 2.07 14.17
CA THR A 8 -10.60 0.72 13.79
C THR A 8 -9.28 0.34 14.47
N ARG A 9 -8.67 1.25 15.25
CA ARG A 9 -7.35 1.07 15.83
C ARG A 9 -7.28 1.61 17.26
N PHE A 10 -6.62 0.87 18.14
CA PHE A 10 -6.34 1.31 19.50
C PHE A 10 -5.13 0.58 20.10
N ASP A 11 -4.55 1.20 21.11
CA ASP A 11 -3.50 0.61 21.93
C ASP A 11 -4.12 -0.14 23.12
N ALA A 12 -3.59 -1.32 23.40
CA ALA A 12 -4.04 -2.14 24.51
C ALA A 12 -2.87 -2.85 25.18
N THR A 13 -2.99 -3.03 26.50
CA THR A 13 -2.15 -3.99 27.23
C THR A 13 -2.77 -5.36 27.09
N VAL A 14 -2.05 -6.28 26.45
CA VAL A 14 -2.50 -7.64 26.16
C VAL A 14 -1.70 -8.62 27.01
N VAL A 15 -2.40 -9.56 27.63
CA VAL A 15 -1.82 -10.80 28.17
C VAL A 15 -2.01 -11.91 27.15
N TRP A 16 -0.91 -12.53 26.75
CA TRP A 16 -0.93 -13.67 25.85
C TRP A 16 -1.02 -14.97 26.63
N MET A 17 -1.88 -15.89 26.21
CA MET A 17 -2.19 -17.12 26.96
C MET A 17 -1.94 -18.40 26.16
N ALA A 18 -1.73 -18.30 24.84
CA ALA A 18 -1.48 -19.48 24.02
C ALA A 18 -0.01 -19.90 24.04
N GLU A 19 0.24 -21.20 23.93
CA GLU A 19 1.60 -21.77 23.84
C GLU A 19 2.34 -21.32 22.57
N THR A 20 1.62 -21.10 21.47
CA THR A 20 2.21 -20.56 20.25
C THR A 20 2.50 -19.07 20.45
N PRO A 21 3.73 -18.59 20.24
CA PRO A 21 4.07 -17.18 20.41
C PRO A 21 3.23 -16.28 19.51
N LEU A 22 2.80 -15.15 20.06
CA LEU A 22 2.17 -14.09 19.30
C LEU A 22 3.24 -13.32 18.51
N LEU A 23 3.10 -13.34 17.18
CA LEU A 23 3.91 -12.56 16.26
C LEU A 23 3.07 -11.45 15.60
N PRO A 24 3.65 -10.28 15.31
CA PRO A 24 2.95 -9.22 14.59
C PRO A 24 2.39 -9.67 13.23
N GLY A 25 1.21 -9.17 12.87
CA GLY A 25 0.55 -9.40 11.58
C GLY A 25 -0.34 -10.65 11.51
N LYS A 26 -0.34 -11.51 12.53
CA LYS A 26 -1.30 -12.63 12.59
C LYS A 26 -2.72 -12.09 12.86
N VAL A 27 -3.70 -12.69 12.17
CA VAL A 27 -5.11 -12.31 12.24
C VAL A 27 -5.84 -13.15 13.29
N PHE A 28 -6.65 -12.49 14.11
CA PHE A 28 -7.46 -13.06 15.19
C PHE A 28 -8.86 -12.47 15.18
N ASP A 29 -9.78 -13.08 15.94
CA ASP A 29 -11.07 -12.46 16.23
C ASP A 29 -11.02 -11.81 17.62
N PHE A 30 -11.49 -10.57 17.70
CA PHE A 30 -11.53 -9.76 18.91
C PHE A 30 -12.97 -9.62 19.36
N LYS A 31 -13.27 -10.06 20.58
CA LYS A 31 -14.61 -9.90 21.15
C LYS A 31 -14.59 -8.76 22.17
N LEU A 32 -15.28 -7.67 21.81
CA LEU A 32 -15.47 -6.47 22.62
C LEU A 32 -16.95 -6.37 22.99
N GLY A 33 -17.28 -6.54 24.27
CA GLY A 33 -18.67 -6.57 24.73
C GLY A 33 -19.50 -7.65 24.00
N SER A 34 -20.51 -7.22 23.25
CA SER A 34 -21.38 -8.09 22.43
C SER A 34 -20.95 -8.24 20.97
N LYS A 35 -19.91 -7.52 20.51
CA LYS A 35 -19.44 -7.56 19.12
C LYS A 35 -18.16 -8.40 19.02
N THR A 36 -18.09 -9.26 18.01
CA THR A 36 -16.86 -9.95 17.61
C THR A 36 -16.44 -9.40 16.25
N VAL A 37 -15.18 -8.99 16.11
CA VAL A 37 -14.62 -8.37 14.90
C VAL A 37 -13.25 -8.98 14.60
N SER A 38 -12.99 -9.31 13.35
CA SER A 38 -11.67 -9.78 12.92
C SER A 38 -10.67 -8.62 12.85
N GLY A 39 -9.40 -8.92 13.10
CA GLY A 39 -8.33 -7.95 13.00
C GLY A 39 -6.96 -8.57 13.20
N SER A 40 -5.93 -7.73 13.26
CA SER A 40 -4.56 -8.16 13.51
C SER A 40 -3.89 -7.30 14.56
N LEU A 41 -2.90 -7.90 15.22
CA LEU A 41 -2.00 -7.20 16.10
C LEU A 41 -0.76 -6.79 15.30
N ASN A 42 -0.61 -5.50 15.00
CA ASN A 42 0.38 -5.04 14.01
C ASN A 42 1.72 -4.67 14.64
N THR A 43 1.75 -4.23 15.89
CA THR A 43 2.97 -3.78 16.54
C THR A 43 2.92 -4.13 18.02
N ILE A 44 3.99 -4.74 18.52
CA ILE A 44 4.23 -4.93 19.94
C ILE A 44 5.23 -3.84 20.34
N HIS A 45 4.77 -2.82 21.06
CA HIS A 45 5.61 -1.69 21.47
C HIS A 45 6.64 -2.12 22.51
N SER A 46 6.22 -2.92 23.48
CA SER A 46 7.08 -3.42 24.54
C SER A 46 6.40 -4.59 25.27
N ARG A 47 7.20 -5.56 25.72
CA ARG A 47 6.83 -6.51 26.76
C ARG A 47 6.99 -5.84 28.13
N ILE A 48 6.07 -6.14 29.05
CA ILE A 48 6.07 -5.66 30.43
C ILE A 48 6.51 -6.83 31.31
N ASP A 49 7.57 -6.65 32.09
CA ASP A 49 7.95 -7.60 33.12
C ASP A 49 6.94 -7.53 34.27
N VAL A 50 6.35 -8.66 34.66
CA VAL A 50 5.28 -8.71 35.66
C VAL A 50 5.79 -8.37 37.08
N ASN A 51 7.07 -8.63 37.36
CA ASN A 51 7.67 -8.41 38.67
C ASN A 51 8.15 -6.96 38.85
N THR A 52 8.69 -6.35 37.78
CA THR A 52 9.31 -5.02 37.86
C THR A 52 8.47 -3.91 37.22
N LEU A 53 7.48 -4.26 36.40
CA LEU A 53 6.71 -3.35 35.53
C LEU A 53 7.58 -2.61 34.49
N GLU A 54 8.84 -3.04 34.31
CA GLU A 54 9.73 -2.46 33.31
C GLU A 54 9.31 -2.88 31.89
N LYS A 55 9.52 -1.96 30.94
CA LYS A 55 9.17 -2.15 29.54
C LYS A 55 10.41 -2.49 28.74
N HIS A 56 10.37 -3.62 28.04
CA HIS A 56 11.46 -4.08 27.17
C HIS A 56 10.96 -4.24 25.73
N PRO A 57 11.77 -3.90 24.71
CA PRO A 57 11.42 -4.20 23.34
C PRO A 57 11.33 -5.72 23.14
N ALA A 58 10.28 -6.20 22.47
CA ALA A 58 10.09 -7.62 22.20
C ALA A 58 9.54 -7.82 20.78
N PRO A 59 10.09 -8.76 19.99
CA PRO A 59 9.61 -9.06 18.64
C PRO A 59 8.30 -9.86 18.63
N GLY A 60 7.88 -10.39 19.77
CA GLY A 60 6.71 -11.24 19.97
C GLY A 60 6.32 -11.29 21.46
N LEU A 61 5.22 -11.96 21.77
CA LEU A 61 4.86 -12.33 23.15
C LEU A 61 4.78 -13.86 23.26
N GLU A 62 5.52 -14.43 24.21
CA GLU A 62 5.39 -15.83 24.59
C GLU A 62 4.22 -16.05 25.55
N SER A 63 3.92 -17.32 25.86
CA SER A 63 2.81 -17.67 26.76
C SER A 63 3.00 -17.05 28.15
N ASN A 64 1.93 -16.46 28.68
CA ASN A 64 1.89 -15.70 29.93
C ASN A 64 2.67 -14.38 29.95
N GLU A 65 3.15 -13.91 28.79
CA GLU A 65 3.74 -12.59 28.70
C GLU A 65 2.68 -11.50 28.51
N ILE A 66 3.01 -10.32 29.02
CA ILE A 66 2.18 -9.12 28.89
C ILE A 66 2.91 -8.14 27.99
N GLY A 67 2.20 -7.54 27.03
CA GLY A 67 2.77 -6.51 26.17
C GLY A 67 1.82 -5.36 25.90
N LEU A 68 2.39 -4.19 25.65
CA LEU A 68 1.68 -3.06 25.07
C LEU A 68 1.66 -3.26 23.55
N THR A 69 0.46 -3.39 22.99
CA THR A 69 0.27 -3.77 21.61
C THR A 69 -0.74 -2.87 20.92
N GLU A 70 -0.51 -2.66 19.63
CA GLU A 70 -1.42 -1.92 18.77
C GLU A 70 -2.30 -2.88 17.97
N ILE A 71 -3.61 -2.72 18.13
CA ILE A 71 -4.62 -3.56 17.52
C ILE A 71 -5.24 -2.81 16.36
N ASN A 72 -5.37 -3.48 15.22
CA ASN A 72 -6.09 -2.99 14.05
C ASN A 72 -7.22 -3.96 13.72
N LEU A 73 -8.42 -3.43 13.59
CA LEU A 73 -9.65 -4.18 13.32
C LEU A 73 -10.15 -3.88 11.92
N ASP A 74 -10.85 -4.84 11.33
CA ASP A 74 -11.40 -4.72 9.98
C ASP A 74 -12.64 -3.83 9.93
N GLU A 75 -13.28 -3.60 11.07
CA GLU A 75 -14.45 -2.74 11.22
C GLU A 75 -14.28 -1.76 12.39
N THR A 76 -14.92 -0.59 12.28
CA THR A 76 -14.97 0.38 13.38
C THR A 76 -15.70 -0.23 14.58
N VAL A 77 -15.10 -0.06 15.76
CA VAL A 77 -15.71 -0.46 17.04
C VAL A 77 -15.73 0.72 18.00
N CYS A 78 -16.74 0.73 18.86
CA CYS A 78 -16.83 1.69 19.96
C CYS A 78 -16.14 1.09 21.19
N PHE A 79 -15.25 1.84 21.81
CA PHE A 79 -14.51 1.41 22.99
C PHE A 79 -14.24 2.58 23.92
N ASP A 80 -14.01 2.25 25.19
CA ASP A 80 -13.64 3.20 26.23
C ASP A 80 -12.28 2.81 26.83
N SER A 81 -11.66 3.71 27.59
CA SER A 81 -10.50 3.31 28.40
C SER A 81 -10.95 2.27 29.42
N TYR A 82 -10.15 1.22 29.67
CA TYR A 82 -10.43 0.25 30.72
C TYR A 82 -10.56 0.92 32.11
N LYS A 83 -9.83 2.03 32.32
CA LYS A 83 -9.90 2.83 33.57
C LYS A 83 -11.24 3.52 33.74
N ASP A 84 -11.88 3.91 32.64
CA ASP A 84 -13.14 4.66 32.64
C ASP A 84 -14.35 3.73 32.58
N ASN A 85 -14.30 2.66 31.77
CA ASN A 85 -15.34 1.64 31.69
C ASN A 85 -14.73 0.27 31.37
N ARG A 86 -14.78 -0.63 32.36
CA ARG A 86 -14.21 -1.98 32.23
C ARG A 86 -14.96 -2.87 31.23
N ALA A 87 -16.26 -2.65 31.03
CA ALA A 87 -17.09 -3.52 30.18
C ALA A 87 -16.77 -3.33 28.70
N THR A 88 -16.47 -2.09 28.29
CA THR A 88 -16.18 -1.70 26.90
C THR A 88 -14.69 -1.43 26.66
N GLY A 89 -13.90 -1.28 27.73
CA GLY A 89 -12.44 -1.17 27.67
C GLY A 89 -11.69 -2.48 27.83
N SER A 90 -12.38 -3.63 27.86
CA SER A 90 -11.75 -4.96 27.82
C SER A 90 -12.23 -5.77 26.63
N PHE A 91 -11.38 -6.70 26.22
CA PHE A 91 -11.67 -7.62 25.13
C PHE A 91 -10.92 -8.93 25.31
N ILE A 92 -11.38 -9.95 24.59
CA ILE A 92 -10.67 -11.22 24.46
C ILE A 92 -10.26 -11.45 23.01
N ILE A 93 -9.15 -12.17 22.84
CA ILE A 93 -8.58 -12.56 21.55
C ILE A 93 -8.88 -14.04 21.35
N LEU A 94 -9.49 -14.37 20.22
CA LEU A 94 -9.91 -15.71 19.84
C LEU A 94 -9.13 -16.14 18.60
N ASP A 95 -8.62 -17.37 18.62
CA ASP A 95 -8.05 -17.97 17.41
C ASP A 95 -9.17 -18.36 16.45
N ARG A 96 -9.06 -17.93 15.19
CA ARG A 96 -10.15 -18.05 14.19
C ARG A 96 -10.47 -19.48 13.79
N LEU A 97 -9.52 -20.40 13.93
CA LEU A 97 -9.69 -21.80 13.53
C LEU A 97 -10.27 -22.62 14.68
N SER A 98 -9.76 -22.41 15.89
CA SER A 98 -10.13 -23.19 17.06
C SER A 98 -11.24 -22.58 17.92
N ASN A 99 -11.54 -21.28 17.73
CA ASN A 99 -12.42 -20.48 18.59
C ASN A 99 -12.00 -20.48 20.08
N VAL A 100 -10.76 -20.84 20.38
CA VAL A 100 -10.22 -20.83 21.74
C VAL A 100 -9.71 -19.43 22.06
N THR A 101 -9.91 -19.01 23.31
CA THR A 101 -9.32 -17.77 23.84
C THR A 101 -7.81 -17.91 23.94
N VAL A 102 -7.09 -17.11 23.16
CA VAL A 102 -5.62 -17.11 23.10
C VAL A 102 -4.99 -15.92 23.81
N GLY A 103 -5.79 -14.91 24.15
CA GLY A 103 -5.33 -13.73 24.87
C GLY A 103 -6.48 -12.88 25.39
N ALA A 104 -6.15 -11.92 26.24
CA ALA A 104 -7.10 -10.91 26.72
C ALA A 104 -6.40 -9.57 26.80
N GLY A 105 -7.15 -8.48 26.65
CA GLY A 105 -6.55 -7.15 26.67
C GLY A 105 -7.41 -6.09 27.33
N MET A 106 -6.71 -5.08 27.81
CA MET A 106 -7.26 -3.87 28.42
C MET A 106 -6.85 -2.68 27.55
N ILE A 107 -7.83 -1.95 27.06
CA ILE A 107 -7.62 -0.78 26.21
C ILE A 107 -7.15 0.37 27.10
N ASP A 108 -5.99 0.95 26.78
CA ASP A 108 -5.50 2.15 27.46
C ASP A 108 -5.79 3.33 26.52
N CYS A 109 -6.92 4.01 26.71
CA CYS A 109 -7.20 5.24 25.99
C CYS A 109 -6.41 6.38 26.64
N VAL A 110 -5.09 6.36 26.54
CA VAL A 110 -4.36 7.62 26.56
C VAL A 110 -4.72 8.27 25.23
N GLN A 111 -5.74 9.14 25.25
CA GLN A 111 -6.03 10.03 24.13
C GLN A 111 -4.76 10.89 23.91
N GLN A 112 -3.80 10.37 23.15
CA GLN A 112 -2.85 11.24 22.52
C GLN A 112 -3.71 12.11 21.60
N PRO A 113 -3.73 13.45 21.81
CA PRO A 113 -4.53 14.34 21.00
C PRO A 113 -4.21 13.98 19.56
N ARG A 114 -5.28 13.60 18.84
CA ARG A 114 -5.30 13.05 17.49
C ARG A 114 -4.18 13.68 16.67
N ARG A 115 -2.98 13.11 16.76
CA ARG A 115 -1.95 13.33 15.79
C ARG A 115 -2.51 12.54 14.65
N THR A 116 -3.23 13.23 13.76
CA THR A 116 -3.06 12.93 12.35
C THR A 116 -1.55 12.80 12.21
N ARG A 117 -1.06 11.56 12.19
CA ARG A 117 0.21 11.26 11.57
C ARG A 117 -0.06 11.66 10.12
N SER A 118 0.06 12.96 9.85
CA SER A 118 0.81 13.38 8.69
C SER A 118 1.99 12.42 8.69
N GLU A 119 2.08 11.61 7.66
CA GLU A 119 3.28 10.88 7.29
C GLU A 119 4.41 11.90 7.01
N SER A 120 4.70 12.77 7.96
CA SER A 120 6.00 13.36 8.17
C SER A 120 6.89 12.22 8.65
N SER A 121 7.13 11.29 7.73
CA SER A 121 8.48 10.83 7.51
C SER A 121 9.38 12.05 7.67
N ASN A 122 10.39 11.96 8.54
CA ASN A 122 11.41 13.00 8.67
C ASN A 122 12.14 13.10 7.33
N ILE A 123 11.52 13.75 6.34
CA ILE A 123 12.07 14.01 5.03
C ILE A 123 13.07 15.15 5.25
N ILE A 124 14.33 14.76 5.46
CA ILE A 124 15.43 15.70 5.71
C ILE A 124 15.70 16.56 4.46
N VAL A 125 15.39 16.02 3.27
CA VAL A 125 15.56 16.72 1.98
C VAL A 125 14.21 16.84 1.30
N THR A 126 13.68 18.06 1.30
CA THR A 126 12.37 18.45 0.76
C THR A 126 12.28 18.30 -0.75
N LYS A 127 11.05 18.29 -1.29
CA LYS A 127 10.82 18.22 -2.74
C LYS A 127 11.35 19.47 -3.45
N GLU A 128 11.23 20.61 -2.79
CA GLU A 128 11.69 21.92 -3.25
C GLU A 128 13.22 21.95 -3.35
N GLU A 129 13.93 21.43 -2.34
CA GLU A 129 15.39 21.30 -2.39
C GLU A 129 15.85 20.37 -3.51
N ARG A 130 15.15 19.25 -3.74
CA ARG A 130 15.46 18.35 -4.86
C ARG A 130 15.22 19.02 -6.21
N ALA A 131 14.08 19.70 -6.36
CA ALA A 131 13.75 20.44 -7.58
C ALA A 131 14.77 21.54 -7.87
N ALA A 132 15.20 22.28 -6.84
CA ALA A 132 16.26 23.29 -6.94
C ALA A 132 17.61 22.65 -7.31
N ARG A 133 17.99 21.55 -6.66
CA ARG A 133 19.26 20.83 -6.91
C ARG A 133 19.37 20.32 -8.34
N TYR A 134 18.28 19.81 -8.91
CA TYR A 134 18.25 19.33 -10.29
C TYR A 134 17.87 20.41 -11.31
N GLY A 135 17.47 21.60 -10.85
CA GLY A 135 16.96 22.67 -11.71
C GLY A 135 15.75 22.24 -12.55
N GLN A 136 14.92 21.32 -12.05
CA GLN A 136 13.79 20.75 -12.77
C GLN A 136 12.60 20.51 -11.82
N LYS A 137 11.39 20.55 -12.37
CA LYS A 137 10.19 20.08 -11.66
C LYS A 137 9.98 18.59 -11.99
N PRO A 138 9.86 17.71 -10.98
CA PRO A 138 9.50 16.32 -11.24
C PRO A 138 8.11 16.24 -11.84
N ALA A 139 7.91 15.26 -12.72
CA ALA A 139 6.61 14.95 -13.30
C ALA A 139 6.60 13.51 -13.80
N THR A 140 5.43 12.90 -13.88
CA THR A 140 5.20 11.64 -14.56
C THR A 140 4.46 11.90 -15.85
N ILE A 141 5.09 11.56 -16.98
CA ILE A 141 4.49 11.56 -18.30
C ILE A 141 4.13 10.12 -18.64
N MET A 142 2.85 9.80 -18.62
CA MET A 142 2.35 8.43 -18.77
C MET A 142 1.70 8.22 -20.14
N PHE A 143 2.37 7.46 -21.00
CA PHE A 143 1.86 7.02 -22.28
C PHE A 143 0.95 5.80 -22.08
N VAL A 144 -0.32 5.94 -22.50
CA VAL A 144 -1.35 4.89 -22.38
C VAL A 144 -1.95 4.57 -23.74
N GLY A 145 -2.32 3.30 -23.95
CA GLY A 145 -2.84 2.80 -25.23
C GLY A 145 -2.59 1.30 -25.42
N VAL A 146 -3.22 0.73 -26.45
CA VAL A 146 -3.15 -0.70 -26.81
C VAL A 146 -1.73 -1.17 -27.15
N SER A 147 -1.45 -2.48 -27.20
CA SER A 147 -0.14 -2.97 -27.66
C SER A 147 0.16 -2.48 -29.10
N GLY A 148 1.43 -2.31 -29.48
CA GLY A 148 1.80 -1.78 -30.81
C GLY A 148 1.54 -0.28 -31.05
N SER A 149 0.89 0.43 -30.12
CA SER A 149 0.58 1.88 -30.26
C SER A 149 1.80 2.82 -30.19
N GLY A 150 2.98 2.32 -29.80
CA GLY A 150 4.22 3.10 -29.74
C GLY A 150 4.55 3.71 -28.38
N LYS A 151 3.87 3.31 -27.29
CA LYS A 151 4.10 3.82 -25.92
C LYS A 151 5.57 3.77 -25.49
N SER A 152 6.18 2.58 -25.51
CA SER A 152 7.56 2.40 -25.05
C SER A 152 8.54 3.14 -25.95
N THR A 153 8.28 3.20 -27.26
CA THR A 153 9.08 4.01 -28.21
C THR A 153 9.07 5.49 -27.85
N LEU A 154 7.89 6.06 -27.56
CA LEU A 154 7.78 7.46 -27.15
C LEU A 154 8.37 7.72 -25.75
N ALA A 155 8.20 6.79 -24.80
CA ALA A 155 8.76 6.91 -23.46
C ALA A 155 10.30 6.98 -23.49
N HIS A 156 10.95 6.04 -24.17
CA HIS A 156 12.41 6.04 -24.33
C HIS A 156 12.91 7.21 -25.19
N GLY A 157 12.17 7.59 -26.25
CA GLY A 157 12.51 8.77 -27.05
C GLY A 157 12.44 10.07 -26.26
N LEU A 158 11.45 10.20 -25.37
CA LEU A 158 11.32 11.33 -24.46
C LEU A 158 12.45 11.36 -23.43
N GLU A 159 12.74 10.22 -22.79
CA GLU A 159 13.86 10.08 -21.85
C GLU A 159 15.18 10.49 -22.50
N ARG A 160 15.49 10.01 -23.71
CA ARG A 160 16.70 10.40 -24.45
C ARG A 160 16.78 11.92 -24.63
N ARG A 161 15.70 12.55 -25.08
CA ARG A 161 15.64 14.01 -25.31
C ARG A 161 15.73 14.83 -24.03
N LEU A 162 15.25 14.30 -22.90
CA LEU A 162 15.37 14.91 -21.58
C LEU A 162 16.82 14.80 -21.08
N PHE A 163 17.43 13.63 -21.22
CA PHE A 163 18.82 13.38 -20.90
C PHE A 163 19.75 14.31 -21.69
N ASP A 164 19.54 14.45 -23.01
CA ASP A 164 20.30 15.36 -23.87
C ASP A 164 20.19 16.83 -23.44
N ARG A 165 19.11 17.19 -22.73
CA ARG A 165 18.90 18.53 -22.15
C ARG A 165 19.39 18.66 -20.71
N GLY A 166 20.15 17.68 -20.21
CA GLY A 166 20.66 17.66 -18.84
C GLY A 166 19.59 17.47 -17.78
N ARG A 167 18.43 16.89 -18.13
CA ARG A 167 17.36 16.57 -17.18
C ARG A 167 17.54 15.18 -16.61
N VAL A 168 17.17 15.02 -15.34
CA VAL A 168 17.17 13.73 -14.65
C VAL A 168 15.84 13.04 -14.92
N SER A 169 15.85 12.03 -15.77
CA SER A 169 14.67 11.25 -16.15
C SER A 169 14.93 9.76 -16.14
N THR A 170 13.87 8.97 -16.02
CA THR A 170 13.92 7.50 -16.14
C THR A 170 12.65 6.96 -16.78
N VAL A 171 12.75 5.85 -17.51
CA VAL A 171 11.58 5.13 -18.03
C VAL A 171 11.03 4.12 -17.03
N LEU A 172 9.71 4.13 -16.87
CA LEU A 172 8.96 3.13 -16.11
C LEU A 172 8.03 2.37 -17.06
N ASP A 173 8.50 1.23 -17.58
CA ASP A 173 7.77 0.43 -18.56
C ASP A 173 7.11 -0.79 -17.95
N GLY A 174 5.87 -1.05 -18.37
CA GLY A 174 5.08 -2.18 -17.87
C GLY A 174 5.70 -3.55 -18.13
N LYS A 175 6.53 -3.74 -19.17
CA LYS A 175 7.26 -5.00 -19.39
C LYS A 175 8.41 -5.14 -18.41
N THR A 176 9.17 -4.07 -18.19
CA THR A 176 10.27 -4.04 -17.21
C THR A 176 9.77 -4.31 -15.79
N MET A 177 8.63 -3.73 -15.41
CA MET A 177 7.98 -4.01 -14.14
C MET A 177 7.68 -5.51 -13.94
N ARG A 178 7.22 -6.18 -15.00
CA ARG A 178 6.90 -7.63 -15.00
C ARG A 178 8.13 -8.54 -14.97
N LEU A 179 9.33 -8.02 -15.22
CA LEU A 179 10.57 -8.77 -15.00
C LEU A 179 11.01 -8.75 -13.53
N GLY A 180 10.45 -7.86 -12.71
CA GLY A 180 10.84 -7.67 -11.31
C GLY A 180 9.65 -7.53 -10.37
N ILE A 181 9.25 -6.28 -10.10
CA ILE A 181 8.28 -5.90 -9.06
C ILE A 181 6.88 -6.50 -9.28
N SER A 182 6.54 -6.80 -10.53
CA SER A 182 5.23 -7.28 -10.96
C SER A 182 5.31 -8.63 -11.67
N LYS A 183 6.35 -9.43 -11.39
CA LYS A 183 6.56 -10.76 -11.99
C LYS A 183 5.51 -11.80 -11.59
N ASP A 184 4.87 -11.60 -10.46
CA ASP A 184 3.82 -12.44 -9.88
C ASP A 184 2.46 -12.24 -10.54
N LEU A 185 2.29 -11.18 -11.35
CA LEU A 185 0.99 -10.81 -11.89
C LEU A 185 0.68 -11.54 -13.19
N ALA A 186 -0.55 -12.05 -13.30
CA ALA A 186 -1.10 -12.56 -14.55
C ALA A 186 -1.13 -11.48 -15.65
N HIS A 187 -1.25 -11.92 -16.90
CA HIS A 187 -1.31 -11.04 -18.07
C HIS A 187 -2.74 -10.58 -18.44
N ASP A 188 -3.72 -10.92 -17.62
CA ASP A 188 -5.13 -10.57 -17.75
C ASP A 188 -5.43 -9.10 -17.37
N ALA A 189 -6.71 -8.72 -17.41
CA ALA A 189 -7.16 -7.37 -17.10
C ALA A 189 -6.82 -6.94 -15.66
N GLU A 190 -7.04 -7.82 -14.68
CA GLU A 190 -6.75 -7.55 -13.27
C GLU A 190 -5.25 -7.40 -13.01
N GLY A 191 -4.43 -8.31 -13.55
CA GLY A 191 -2.98 -8.23 -13.45
C GLY A 191 -2.42 -7.00 -14.16
N ARG A 192 -3.03 -6.52 -15.25
CA ARG A 192 -2.69 -5.22 -15.87
C ARG A 192 -3.05 -4.04 -14.97
N ALA A 193 -4.21 -4.06 -14.32
CA ALA A 193 -4.64 -3.02 -13.40
C ALA A 193 -3.72 -2.93 -12.17
N GLU A 194 -3.39 -4.07 -11.55
CA GLU A 194 -2.49 -4.14 -10.41
C GLU A 194 -1.05 -3.74 -10.77
N ASN A 195 -0.58 -4.12 -11.97
CA ASN A 195 0.71 -3.67 -12.49
C ASN A 195 0.78 -2.14 -12.59
N LEU A 196 -0.26 -1.52 -13.11
CA LEU A 196 -0.37 -0.06 -13.17
C LEU A 196 -0.46 0.56 -11.77
N ARG A 197 -1.20 -0.07 -10.84
CA ARG A 197 -1.32 0.39 -9.46
C ARG A 197 0.04 0.43 -8.75
N ARG A 198 0.81 -0.67 -8.78
CA ARG A 198 2.16 -0.73 -8.22
C ARG A 198 3.08 0.30 -8.87
N SER A 199 2.98 0.44 -10.19
CA SER A 199 3.77 1.42 -10.95
C SER A 199 3.45 2.86 -10.59
N ALA A 200 2.19 3.18 -10.25
CA ALA A 200 1.81 4.53 -9.81
C ALA A 200 2.51 4.93 -8.51
N HIS A 201 2.66 4.01 -7.56
CA HIS A 201 3.41 4.27 -6.32
C HIS A 201 4.91 4.51 -6.59
N ILE A 202 5.50 3.76 -7.53
CA ILE A 202 6.90 3.96 -7.94
C ILE A 202 7.07 5.30 -8.66
N ALA A 203 6.14 5.65 -9.55
CA ALA A 203 6.15 6.94 -10.24
C ALA A 203 6.05 8.11 -9.24
N ARG A 204 5.20 8.00 -8.22
CA ARG A 204 5.14 8.96 -7.10
C ARG A 204 6.49 9.05 -6.39
N PHE A 205 7.09 7.92 -6.02
CA PHE A 205 8.39 7.90 -5.35
C PHE A 205 9.50 8.56 -6.19
N LEU A 206 9.50 8.32 -7.51
CA LEU A 206 10.41 8.99 -8.44
C LEU A 206 10.19 10.50 -8.47
N ASN A 207 8.93 10.95 -8.49
CA ASN A 207 8.63 12.38 -8.44
C ASN A 207 9.05 13.01 -7.09
N ASP A 208 8.79 12.33 -5.98
CA ASP A 208 9.24 12.75 -4.65
C ASP A 208 10.77 12.81 -4.55
N SER A 209 11.46 11.99 -5.36
CA SER A 209 12.92 12.00 -5.51
C SER A 209 13.44 13.07 -6.48
N GLY A 210 12.57 13.88 -7.10
CA GLY A 210 12.92 14.95 -8.04
C GLY A 210 13.09 14.50 -9.50
N VAL A 211 12.76 13.24 -9.83
CA VAL A 211 12.98 12.63 -11.15
C VAL A 211 11.76 12.81 -12.05
N ILE A 212 12.00 13.03 -13.35
CA ILE A 212 10.96 12.98 -14.39
C ILE A 212 10.75 11.52 -14.83
N CYS A 213 9.57 10.97 -14.57
CA CYS A 213 9.20 9.61 -14.90
C CYS A 213 8.54 9.55 -16.29
N CYS A 214 9.11 8.80 -17.22
CA CYS A 214 8.53 8.51 -18.54
C CYS A 214 7.87 7.13 -18.50
N ALA A 215 6.57 7.08 -18.21
CA ALA A 215 5.85 5.83 -17.96
C ALA A 215 5.15 5.30 -19.21
N SER A 216 5.16 3.98 -19.42
CA SER A 216 4.46 3.32 -20.55
C SER A 216 3.65 2.10 -20.09
N PHE A 217 2.32 2.22 -20.13
CA PHE A 217 1.40 1.20 -19.62
C PHE A 217 0.21 0.95 -20.53
N VAL A 218 -0.24 -0.31 -20.56
CA VAL A 218 -1.59 -0.63 -21.04
C VAL A 218 -2.53 -0.31 -19.89
N ALA A 219 -3.25 0.81 -19.97
CA ALA A 219 -4.16 1.30 -18.93
C ALA A 219 -5.61 1.25 -19.45
N PRO A 220 -6.22 0.05 -19.54
CA PRO A 220 -7.45 -0.16 -20.29
C PRO A 220 -8.64 0.57 -19.63
N ASN A 221 -8.73 0.56 -18.31
CA ASN A 221 -9.91 1.03 -17.59
C ASN A 221 -9.72 2.46 -17.06
N ALA A 222 -10.80 3.24 -17.04
CA ALA A 222 -10.80 4.61 -16.54
C ALA A 222 -10.41 4.68 -15.06
N ASP A 223 -10.95 3.78 -14.24
CA ASP A 223 -10.70 3.72 -12.80
C ASP A 223 -9.22 3.53 -12.46
N SER A 224 -8.51 2.69 -13.23
CA SER A 224 -7.08 2.47 -13.02
C SER A 224 -6.26 3.72 -13.37
N ARG A 225 -6.67 4.50 -14.39
CA ARG A 225 -6.04 5.78 -14.73
C ARG A 225 -6.30 6.84 -13.66
N GLU A 226 -7.54 6.94 -13.19
CA GLU A 226 -7.90 7.87 -12.11
C GLU A 226 -7.18 7.54 -10.81
N HIS A 227 -7.09 6.26 -10.46
CA HIS A 227 -6.29 5.80 -9.34
C HIS A 227 -4.82 6.20 -9.50
N ALA A 228 -4.21 5.98 -10.66
CA ALA A 228 -2.83 6.37 -10.92
C ALA A 228 -2.63 7.89 -10.75
N ILE A 229 -3.53 8.73 -11.28
CA ILE A 229 -3.50 10.19 -11.10
C ILE A 229 -3.56 10.56 -9.62
N ARG A 230 -4.46 9.94 -8.86
CA ARG A 230 -4.63 10.20 -7.43
C ARG A 230 -3.39 9.81 -6.62
N VAL A 231 -2.77 8.67 -6.92
CA VAL A 231 -1.56 8.20 -6.23
C VAL A 231 -0.36 9.11 -6.54
N ILE A 232 -0.14 9.42 -7.82
CA ILE A 232 1.00 10.24 -8.29
C ILE A 232 0.83 11.71 -7.88
N GLY A 233 -0.41 12.18 -7.83
CA GLY A 233 -0.76 13.59 -7.61
C GLY A 233 -1.15 14.25 -8.92
N LYS A 234 -2.32 14.92 -8.92
CA LYS A 234 -2.91 15.54 -10.10
C LYS A 234 -1.99 16.55 -10.79
N ASP A 235 -1.19 17.28 -10.01
CA ASP A 235 -0.29 18.31 -10.54
C ASP A 235 1.01 17.73 -11.11
N ASN A 236 1.30 16.45 -10.84
CA ASN A 236 2.52 15.76 -11.27
C ASN A 236 2.25 14.67 -12.31
N CYS A 237 0.99 14.40 -12.67
CA CYS A 237 0.64 13.28 -13.56
C CYS A 237 0.03 13.78 -14.88
N TYR A 238 0.72 13.52 -15.98
CA TYR A 238 0.29 13.86 -17.34
C TYR A 238 0.05 12.59 -18.15
N ILE A 239 -1.21 12.30 -18.47
CA ILE A 239 -1.57 11.14 -19.29
C ILE A 239 -1.60 11.53 -20.76
N ILE A 240 -0.87 10.78 -21.59
CA ILE A 240 -0.84 10.90 -23.05
C ILE A 240 -1.45 9.63 -23.64
N TYR A 241 -2.65 9.75 -24.21
CA TYR A 241 -3.33 8.64 -24.87
C TYR A 241 -2.87 8.49 -26.32
N LEU A 242 -2.34 7.33 -26.66
CA LEU A 242 -1.95 6.95 -28.01
C LEU A 242 -3.06 6.09 -28.63
N ASN A 243 -3.71 6.63 -29.66
CA ASN A 243 -4.83 5.99 -30.35
C ASN A 243 -4.59 5.84 -31.87
N PRO A 244 -3.54 5.12 -32.30
CA PRO A 244 -3.43 4.74 -33.71
C PRO A 244 -4.49 3.68 -34.08
N PRO A 245 -4.84 3.55 -35.37
CA PRO A 245 -5.77 2.51 -35.85
C PRO A 245 -5.33 1.10 -35.44
N MET A 246 -6.29 0.24 -35.11
CA MET A 246 -6.02 -1.13 -34.62
C MET A 246 -5.29 -1.97 -35.66
N GLU A 247 -5.62 -1.81 -36.93
CA GLU A 247 -4.99 -2.52 -38.04
C GLU A 247 -3.48 -2.25 -38.07
N VAL A 248 -3.07 -1.01 -37.76
CA VAL A 248 -1.66 -0.62 -37.70
C VAL A 248 -0.97 -1.22 -36.47
N CYS A 249 -1.65 -1.29 -35.32
CA CYS A 249 -1.13 -1.94 -34.12
C CYS A 249 -0.89 -3.44 -34.34
N ILE A 250 -1.85 -4.11 -34.97
CA ILE A 250 -1.78 -5.53 -35.32
C ILE A 250 -0.66 -5.77 -36.34
N GLN A 251 -0.56 -4.94 -37.39
CA GLN A 251 0.53 -5.07 -38.38
C GLN A 251 1.93 -4.92 -37.77
N ARG A 252 2.09 -4.06 -36.77
CA ARG A 252 3.39 -3.84 -36.11
C ARG A 252 3.82 -4.99 -35.21
N ASP A 253 2.86 -5.63 -34.55
CA ASP A 253 2.98 -6.65 -33.50
C ASP A 253 4.40 -6.88 -32.92
N PRO A 254 4.98 -5.89 -32.22
CA PRO A 254 6.40 -5.95 -31.82
C PRO A 254 6.68 -6.99 -30.74
N SER A 255 5.64 -7.63 -30.19
CA SER A 255 5.73 -8.65 -29.14
C SER A 255 5.14 -10.00 -29.56
N GLY A 256 4.65 -10.14 -30.80
CA GLY A 256 3.96 -11.35 -31.24
C GLY A 256 2.63 -11.61 -30.50
N LEU A 257 2.07 -10.60 -29.82
CA LEU A 257 0.87 -10.77 -28.99
C LEU A 257 -0.40 -10.92 -29.83
N TYR A 258 -0.49 -10.20 -30.95
CA TYR A 258 -1.64 -10.27 -31.83
C TYR A 258 -1.63 -11.57 -32.63
N ALA A 259 -0.47 -11.96 -33.18
CA ALA A 259 -0.31 -13.22 -33.88
C ALA A 259 -0.56 -14.44 -32.97
N ALA A 260 -0.11 -14.40 -31.71
CA ALA A 260 -0.36 -15.49 -30.76
C ALA A 260 -1.84 -15.64 -30.35
N ALA A 261 -2.65 -14.59 -30.54
CA ALA A 261 -4.07 -14.60 -30.24
C ALA A 261 -4.94 -15.02 -31.44
N GLU A 262 -4.41 -15.06 -32.66
CA GLU A 262 -5.13 -15.57 -33.83
C GLU A 262 -5.46 -17.06 -33.65
N GLY A 263 -6.76 -17.38 -33.57
CA GLY A 263 -7.25 -18.75 -33.41
C GLY A 263 -7.50 -19.21 -31.97
N THR A 264 -7.23 -18.38 -30.96
CA THR A 264 -7.72 -18.58 -29.59
C THR A 264 -8.87 -17.61 -29.34
N GLU A 265 -10.02 -18.08 -28.83
CA GLU A 265 -11.13 -17.22 -28.36
C GLU A 265 -10.74 -16.42 -27.10
N SER A 266 -9.52 -15.87 -27.04
CA SER A 266 -9.09 -15.07 -25.91
C SER A 266 -9.59 -13.63 -26.09
N SER A 267 -10.65 -13.29 -25.35
CA SER A 267 -11.17 -11.92 -25.18
C SER A 267 -10.21 -10.96 -24.48
N ASN A 268 -8.93 -11.33 -24.37
CA ASN A 268 -7.93 -10.73 -23.50
C ASN A 268 -6.80 -10.01 -24.26
N ILE A 269 -7.03 -9.67 -25.53
CA ILE A 269 -6.09 -8.87 -26.34
C ILE A 269 -6.17 -7.40 -25.87
N PRO A 270 -5.04 -6.79 -25.44
CA PRO A 270 -4.98 -5.44 -24.89
C PRO A 270 -5.04 -4.30 -25.92
#